data_AF-A0A353J6K7-F1
#
_entry.id   AF-A0A353J6K7-F1
#
_cell.length_a   1.000
_cell.length_b   1.000
_cell.length_c   1.000
_cell.angle_alpha   90.00
_cell.angle_beta   90.00
_cell.angle_gamma   90.00
#
_symmetry.space_group_name_H-M   'P 1'
#
loop_
_entity.id
_entity.type
_entity.pdbx_description
1 polymer ?
#
loop_
_entity_poly.entity_id
_entity_poly.type
_entity_poly.pdbx_seq_one_letter_code
_entity_poly.pdbx_strand_id
1 'polypeptide(L)'
;MKLKLPLSVITTNEIQFMHSAGYHFHTDPVRGTESWSRRLSTDHYPRFHVYIHKISNHITFDLHLDQKKASYEGFHAHSGEYDGPLVEQELMRLKSMTEGALPKLARLPVPEEIEEDRPRGWLSKLFE
;
A
#
# COMPACT_ATOMS: atom_id res chain seq x y z
N MET A 1 -2.45 -0.56 6.84
CA MET A 1 -2.92 -1.33 5.66
C MET A 1 -1.89 -1.44 4.54
N LYS A 2 -1.95 -2.50 3.72
CA LYS A 2 -1.03 -2.71 2.58
C LYS A 2 -1.77 -2.70 1.24
N LEU A 3 -1.23 -2.00 0.25
CA LEU A 3 -1.68 -2.04 -1.15
C LEU A 3 -0.60 -2.68 -2.01
N LYS A 4 -0.93 -3.82 -2.63
CA LYS A 4 -0.03 -4.55 -3.53
C LYS A 4 -0.49 -4.34 -4.97
N LEU A 5 0.41 -3.88 -5.82
CA LEU A 5 0.16 -3.68 -7.25
C LEU A 5 1.21 -4.45 -8.07
N PRO A 6 0.84 -5.02 -9.22
CA PRO A 6 1.84 -5.56 -10.14
C PRO A 6 2.64 -4.41 -10.77
N LEU A 7 3.95 -4.62 -10.99
CA LEU A 7 4.80 -3.58 -11.60
C LEU A 7 4.36 -3.18 -13.01
N SER A 8 3.66 -4.07 -13.72
CA SER A 8 3.09 -3.79 -15.04
C SER A 8 2.07 -2.65 -15.05
N VAL A 9 1.41 -2.40 -13.91
CA VAL A 9 0.39 -1.34 -13.78
C VAL A 9 1.03 0.03 -13.52
N ILE A 10 2.21 0.06 -12.90
CA ILE A 10 2.92 1.29 -12.59
C ILE A 10 3.81 1.65 -13.78
N THR A 11 3.28 2.47 -14.70
CA THR A 11 4.02 2.94 -15.87
C THR A 11 5.02 4.05 -15.52
N THR A 12 4.78 4.76 -14.42
CA THR A 12 5.59 5.91 -13.96
C THR A 12 6.51 5.50 -12.81
N ASN A 13 7.70 6.11 -12.70
CA ASN A 13 8.59 5.88 -11.57
C ASN A 13 7.85 6.12 -10.23
N GLU A 14 7.99 5.21 -9.27
CA GLU A 14 7.35 5.28 -7.94
C GLU A 14 7.63 6.60 -7.21
N ILE A 15 8.81 7.18 -7.40
CA ILE A 15 9.20 8.46 -6.83
C ILE A 15 8.30 9.57 -7.39
N GLN A 16 8.12 9.58 -8.71
CA GLN A 16 7.25 10.54 -9.39
C GLN A 16 5.78 10.33 -9.00
N PHE A 17 5.34 9.08 -8.90
CA PHE A 17 4.01 8.74 -8.40
C PHE A 17 3.78 9.31 -6.99
N MET A 18 4.69 9.04 -6.04
CA MET A 18 4.56 9.52 -4.66
C MET A 18 4.57 11.04 -4.56
N HIS A 19 5.43 11.72 -5.34
CA HIS A 19 5.41 13.18 -5.41
C HIS A 19 4.08 13.72 -5.95
N SER A 20 3.55 13.15 -7.03
CA SER A 20 2.23 13.53 -7.57
C SER A 20 1.10 13.27 -6.58
N ALA A 21 1.24 12.25 -5.74
CA ALA A 21 0.30 11.92 -4.68
C ALA A 21 0.44 12.83 -3.44
N GLY A 22 1.39 13.76 -3.43
CA GLY A 22 1.61 14.74 -2.35
C GLY A 22 2.46 14.22 -1.20
N TYR A 23 3.16 13.10 -1.39
CA TYR A 23 4.06 12.55 -0.40
C TYR A 23 5.47 13.14 -0.52
N HIS A 24 6.13 13.24 0.62
CA HIS A 24 7.50 13.72 0.75
C HIS A 24 8.40 12.58 1.19
N PHE A 25 9.53 12.43 0.52
CA PHE A 25 10.53 11.42 0.82
C PHE A 25 11.27 11.73 2.12
N HIS A 26 11.50 10.70 2.92
CA HIS A 26 12.24 10.77 4.16
C HIS A 26 13.11 9.51 4.32
N THR A 27 14.38 9.72 4.60
CA THR A 27 15.33 8.65 4.91
C THR A 27 15.65 8.68 6.39
N ASP A 28 15.49 7.56 7.08
CA ASP A 28 16.03 7.39 8.43
C ASP A 28 17.56 7.26 8.32
N PRO A 29 18.35 8.24 8.81
CA PRO A 29 19.80 8.21 8.66
C PRO A 29 20.46 7.11 9.51
N VAL A 30 19.77 6.59 10.53
CA VAL A 30 20.28 5.54 11.42
C VAL A 30 20.01 4.17 10.82
N ARG A 31 18.80 3.95 10.29
CA ARG A 31 18.38 2.65 9.75
C ARG A 31 18.56 2.51 8.24
N GLY A 32 18.89 3.60 7.55
CA GLY A 32 18.95 3.65 6.08
C GLY A 32 17.61 3.32 5.42
N THR A 33 16.50 3.39 6.18
CA THR A 33 15.17 3.00 5.68
C THR A 33 14.52 4.19 5.01
N GLU A 34 14.11 3.99 3.77
CA GLU A 34 13.40 4.97 2.97
C GLU A 34 11.90 4.90 3.25
N SER A 35 11.28 6.07 3.37
CA SER A 35 9.86 6.17 3.64
C SER A 35 9.29 7.46 3.09
N TRP A 36 7.97 7.52 3.01
CA TRP A 36 7.23 8.63 2.43
C TRP A 36 6.19 9.11 3.41
N SER A 37 6.01 10.42 3.56
CA SER A 37 5.00 10.96 4.45
C SER A 37 4.17 12.08 3.84
N ARG A 38 2.90 12.14 4.24
CA ARG A 38 1.97 13.21 3.87
C ARG A 38 1.24 13.69 5.12
N ARG A 39 1.47 14.95 5.50
CA ARG A 39 0.82 15.58 6.65
C ARG A 39 -0.64 15.90 6.33
N LEU A 40 -1.52 15.69 7.31
CA LEU A 40 -2.95 16.03 7.21
C LEU A 40 -3.29 17.35 7.91
N SER A 41 -2.37 17.89 8.70
CA SER A 41 -2.47 19.18 9.39
C SER A 41 -1.20 20.01 9.18
N THR A 42 -1.20 21.23 9.70
CA THR A 42 0.00 22.08 9.78
C THR A 42 1.04 21.54 10.77
N ASP A 43 0.59 20.74 11.74
CA ASP A 43 1.44 20.12 12.74
C ASP A 43 2.16 18.89 12.19
N HIS A 44 3.04 18.29 13.01
CA HIS A 44 3.77 17.09 12.60
C HIS A 44 2.88 15.84 12.49
N TYR A 45 1.75 15.83 13.20
CA TYR A 45 0.76 14.75 13.20
C TYR A 45 -0.65 15.37 13.12
N PRO A 46 -1.65 14.65 12.58
CA PRO A 46 -1.54 13.32 12.00
C PRO A 46 -0.92 13.34 10.60
N ARG A 47 -0.24 12.24 10.23
CA ARG A 47 0.37 12.08 8.91
C ARG A 47 0.21 10.65 8.40
N PHE A 48 0.04 10.51 7.10
CA PHE A 48 0.23 9.23 6.44
C PHE A 48 1.72 8.92 6.35
N HIS A 49 2.10 7.69 6.66
CA HIS A 49 3.45 7.16 6.51
C HIS A 49 3.38 5.93 5.61
N VAL A 50 4.18 5.92 4.54
CA VAL A 50 4.23 4.85 3.55
C VAL A 50 5.64 4.29 3.44
N TYR A 51 5.76 2.98 3.58
CA TYR A 51 6.93 2.23 3.15
C TYR A 51 6.67 1.57 1.81
N ILE A 52 7.63 1.67 0.90
CA ILE A 52 7.53 1.05 -0.42
C ILE A 52 8.45 -0.16 -0.45
N HIS A 53 7.87 -1.33 -0.68
CA HIS A 53 8.61 -2.57 -0.87
C HIS A 53 8.45 -3.05 -2.30
N LYS A 54 9.57 -3.09 -3.03
CA LYS A 54 9.61 -3.66 -4.38
C LYS A 54 10.09 -5.09 -4.34
N ILE A 55 9.30 -5.98 -4.90
CA ILE A 55 9.63 -7.39 -5.13
C ILE A 55 9.46 -7.62 -6.64
N SER A 56 10.24 -8.53 -7.24
CA SER A 56 10.45 -8.65 -8.70
C SER A 56 9.24 -8.38 -9.61
N ASN A 57 8.03 -8.80 -9.23
CA ASN A 57 6.82 -8.63 -10.05
C ASN A 57 5.80 -7.65 -9.45
N HIS A 58 5.98 -7.20 -8.21
CA HIS A 58 4.99 -6.43 -7.46
C HIS A 58 5.64 -5.34 -6.60
N ILE A 59 4.92 -4.25 -6.45
CA ILE A 59 5.23 -3.18 -5.51
C ILE A 59 4.17 -3.14 -4.42
N THR A 60 4.61 -3.03 -3.18
CA THR A 60 3.74 -2.96 -2.01
C THR A 60 3.91 -1.62 -1.33
N PHE A 61 2.81 -0.88 -1.17
CA PHE A 61 2.73 0.32 -0.37
C PHE A 61 2.15 -0.06 0.99
N ASP A 62 2.98 -0.02 2.03
CA ASP A 62 2.57 -0.25 3.41
C ASP A 62 2.23 1.10 4.04
N LEU A 63 0.93 1.42 4.12
CA LEU A 63 0.39 2.71 4.55
C LEU A 63 -0.12 2.65 5.99
N HIS A 64 0.33 3.62 6.78
CA HIS A 64 0.03 3.79 8.20
C HIS A 64 -0.45 5.22 8.45
N LEU A 65 -1.32 5.42 9.44
CA LEU A 65 -1.72 6.74 9.92
C LEU A 65 -1.05 6.99 11.28
N ASP A 66 -0.02 7.83 11.28
CA ASP A 66 0.61 8.26 12.52
C ASP A 66 -0.24 9.38 13.15
N GLN A 67 -0.84 9.13 14.31
CA GLN A 67 -1.62 10.15 15.03
C GLN A 67 -0.80 10.96 16.05
N LYS A 68 0.29 10.40 16.54
CA LYS A 68 1.17 11.02 17.53
C LYS A 68 2.60 10.57 17.33
N LYS A 69 3.54 11.30 17.94
CA LYS A 69 4.94 10.88 18.01
C LYS A 69 5.04 9.53 18.70
N ALA A 70 5.73 8.57 18.07
CA ALA A 70 6.02 7.28 18.70
C ALA A 70 6.86 7.52 19.97
N SER A 71 6.27 7.22 21.13
CA SER A 71 6.97 7.18 22.41
C SER A 71 7.69 5.83 22.49
N TYR A 72 8.95 5.76 22.06
CA TYR A 72 9.77 4.56 22.23
C TYR A 72 10.28 4.47 23.67
N GLU A 73 9.44 3.93 24.56
CA GLU A 73 9.88 3.26 25.80
C GLU A 73 9.15 1.91 25.90
N GLY A 74 9.81 0.85 25.44
CA GLY A 74 9.70 -0.50 26.01
C GLY A 74 8.43 -1.34 25.83
N PHE A 75 7.31 -0.86 25.28
CA PHE A 75 6.10 -1.67 25.14
C PHE A 75 5.45 -1.61 23.76
N HIS A 76 4.95 -2.76 23.31
CA HIS A 76 4.26 -2.97 22.04
C HIS A 76 3.22 -1.87 21.77
N ALA A 77 3.39 -1.19 20.64
CA ALA A 77 2.53 -0.13 20.16
C ALA A 77 1.11 -0.66 19.86
N HIS A 78 0.25 -0.66 20.88
CA HIS A 78 -1.19 -0.88 20.74
C HIS A 78 -1.92 0.39 21.13
N SER A 79 -1.89 1.43 20.28
CA SER A 79 -2.84 2.55 20.38
C SER A 79 -2.68 3.50 19.20
N GLY A 80 -3.62 3.43 18.26
CA GLY A 80 -3.92 4.52 17.33
C GLY A 80 -4.19 4.06 15.91
N GLU A 81 -5.33 3.39 15.67
CA GLU A 81 -5.96 3.23 14.35
C GLU A 81 -5.00 2.84 13.20
N TYR A 82 -4.46 1.62 13.24
CA TYR A 82 -3.61 1.11 12.16
C TYR A 82 -4.35 0.95 10.82
N ASP A 83 -5.68 0.87 10.84
CA ASP A 83 -6.51 0.47 9.70
C ASP A 83 -7.90 1.14 9.76
N GLY A 84 -7.95 2.47 9.94
CA GLY A 84 -9.21 3.22 9.98
C GLY A 84 -9.73 3.62 8.57
N PRO A 85 -10.98 4.12 8.46
CA PRO A 85 -11.59 4.55 7.19
C PRO A 85 -10.73 5.56 6.40
N LEU A 86 -9.93 6.38 7.09
CA LEU A 86 -9.02 7.35 6.46
C LEU A 86 -7.89 6.65 5.68
N VAL A 87 -7.35 5.55 6.20
CA VAL A 87 -6.31 4.76 5.54
C VAL A 87 -6.89 4.09 4.30
N GLU A 88 -8.09 3.52 4.41
CA GLU A 88 -8.82 2.92 3.28
C GLU A 88 -9.10 3.93 2.17
N GLN A 89 -9.60 5.12 2.53
CA GLN A 89 -9.85 6.21 1.59
C GLN A 89 -8.56 6.64 0.86
N GLU A 90 -7.45 6.74 1.58
CA GLU A 90 -6.18 7.09 0.97
C GLU A 90 -5.64 5.97 0.07
N LEU A 91 -5.80 4.70 0.44
CA LEU A 91 -5.48 3.58 -0.44
C LEU A 91 -6.33 3.58 -1.72
N MET A 92 -7.62 3.86 -1.61
CA MET A 92 -8.52 3.99 -2.78
C MET A 92 -8.08 5.14 -3.68
N ARG A 93 -7.69 6.28 -3.09
CA ARG A 93 -7.16 7.43 -3.86
C ARG A 93 -5.88 7.05 -4.59
N LEU A 94 -4.91 6.43 -3.91
CA LEU A 94 -3.65 5.97 -4.52
C LEU A 94 -3.92 4.97 -5.66
N LYS A 95 -4.83 4.01 -5.45
CA LYS A 95 -5.23 3.05 -6.49
C LYS A 95 -5.83 3.74 -7.71
N SER A 96 -6.76 4.68 -7.52
CA SER A 96 -7.37 5.43 -8.64
C SER A 96 -6.35 6.23 -9.47
N MET A 97 -5.28 6.74 -8.83
CA MET A 97 -4.20 7.45 -9.53
C MET A 97 -3.37 6.50 -10.39
N THR A 98 -3.22 5.23 -9.98
CA THR A 98 -2.56 4.21 -10.81
C THR A 98 -3.44 3.77 -11.99
N GLU A 99 -4.75 3.64 -11.79
CA GLU A 99 -5.69 3.28 -12.87
C GLU A 99 -5.84 4.39 -13.92
N GLY A 100 -5.81 5.66 -13.50
CA GLY A 100 -5.77 6.81 -14.41
C GLY A 100 -4.46 6.91 -15.21
N ALA A 101 -3.38 6.31 -14.71
CA ALA A 101 -2.07 6.24 -15.36
C ALA A 101 -1.88 4.99 -16.24
N LEU A 102 -2.78 4.00 -16.16
CA LEU A 102 -2.76 2.84 -17.03
C LEU A 102 -2.97 3.29 -18.49
N PRO A 103 -2.14 2.82 -19.44
CA PRO A 103 -2.46 3.02 -20.85
C PRO A 103 -3.86 2.41 -21.12
N LYS A 104 -4.73 3.15 -21.83
CA LYS A 104 -6.10 2.75 -22.20
C LYS A 104 -6.23 1.30 -22.75
N LEU A 105 -5.12 0.70 -23.18
CA LEU A 105 -5.00 -0.67 -23.68
C LEU A 105 -5.17 -1.76 -22.61
N ALA A 106 -4.96 -1.49 -21.32
CA ALA A 106 -5.05 -2.49 -20.25
C ALA A 106 -6.46 -2.65 -19.64
N ARG A 107 -7.49 -2.02 -20.23
CA ARG A 107 -8.88 -2.07 -19.75
C ARG A 107 -9.60 -3.37 -20.12
N LEU A 108 -8.91 -4.51 -19.99
CA LEU A 108 -9.56 -5.82 -19.97
C LEU A 108 -10.10 -6.05 -18.55
N PRO A 109 -11.32 -6.60 -18.40
CA PRO A 109 -11.87 -6.90 -17.08
C PRO A 109 -10.94 -7.88 -16.38
N VAL A 110 -10.32 -7.46 -15.28
CA VAL A 110 -9.67 -8.37 -14.35
C VAL A 110 -10.79 -9.26 -13.81
N PRO A 111 -10.73 -10.60 -14.01
CA PRO A 111 -11.73 -11.48 -13.43
C PRO A 111 -11.70 -11.28 -11.91
N GLU A 112 -12.85 -10.92 -11.36
CA GLU A 112 -13.16 -10.91 -9.95
C GLU A 112 -12.68 -12.23 -9.35
N GLU A 113 -11.69 -12.18 -8.45
CA GLU A 113 -11.17 -13.38 -7.80
C GLU A 113 -12.33 -14.07 -7.07
N ILE A 114 -12.74 -15.22 -7.61
CA ILE A 114 -13.73 -16.08 -7.00
C ILE A 114 -13.14 -16.59 -5.69
N GLU A 115 -13.81 -16.19 -4.61
CA GLU A 115 -13.68 -16.70 -3.25
C GLU A 115 -13.85 -18.24 -3.27
N GLU A 116 -12.76 -19.00 -3.15
CA GLU A 116 -12.81 -20.46 -3.15
C GLU A 116 -12.63 -21.00 -1.72
N ASP A 117 -13.74 -20.96 -0.97
CA ASP A 117 -14.02 -21.88 0.13
C ASP A 117 -14.01 -23.31 -0.43
N ARG A 118 -12.94 -24.08 -0.17
CA ARG A 118 -12.88 -25.49 -0.55
C ARG A 118 -13.18 -26.40 0.64
N PRO A 119 -14.34 -27.07 0.66
CA PRO A 119 -14.41 -28.42 1.17
C PRO A 119 -14.02 -29.44 0.08
N ARG A 120 -13.52 -30.57 0.57
CA ARG A 120 -12.82 -31.66 -0.11
C ARG A 120 -13.63 -32.29 -1.23
N GLY A 121 -12.96 -32.64 -2.34
CA GLY A 121 -13.43 -33.69 -3.25
C GLY A 121 -13.35 -33.35 -4.74
N TRP A 122 -12.18 -33.50 -5.35
CA TRP A 122 -12.02 -33.44 -6.81
C TRP A 122 -10.80 -34.24 -7.31
N LEU A 123 -9.74 -34.38 -6.50
CA LEU A 123 -8.54 -35.16 -6.87
C LEU A 123 -8.71 -36.69 -6.74
N SER A 124 -9.93 -37.22 -6.79
CA SER A 124 -10.19 -38.66 -6.63
C SER A 124 -10.37 -39.46 -7.92
N LYS A 125 -10.16 -38.90 -9.12
CA LYS A 125 -10.47 -39.61 -10.38
C LYS A 125 -9.53 -39.37 -11.57
N LEU A 126 -8.23 -39.17 -11.34
CA LEU A 126 -7.27 -39.08 -12.45
C LEU A 126 -6.03 -39.96 -12.27
N PHE A 127 -6.23 -41.17 -11.76
CA PHE A 127 -5.38 -42.34 -12.07
C PHE A 127 -6.26 -43.60 -12.03
N GLU A 128 -7.11 -43.82 -13.04
CA GLU A 128 -7.58 -45.16 -13.46
C GLU A 128 -8.21 -45.15 -14.85
#